data_AF-A0A8X8I7W2-F1
#
_entry.id   AF-A0A8X8I7W2-F1
#
_cell.length_a   1.000
_cell.length_b   1.000
_cell.length_c   1.000
_cell.angle_alpha   90.00
_cell.angle_beta   90.00
_cell.angle_gamma   90.00
#
_symmetry.space_group_name_H-M   'P 1'
#
loop_
_entity.id
_entity.type
_entity.pdbx_description
1 polymer ?
#
loop_
_entity_poly.entity_id
_entity_poly.type
_entity_poly.pdbx_seq_one_letter_code
_entity_poly.pdbx_strand_id
1 'polypeptide(L)'
;MKTFTRFSMLVLGGILVMLSCRQNKQAGNDSSNGNMENKTNPVTAFRVALSNLNIADQKAIFSTLSPAVKSALWQNRIEGALATSLSNEQKEVLQQISSHLTPAVYNPDSSMQRESFGRFYHEWIVKAKEVFRNDSTSFISISTSLGEKNQTAMIAQASPVLPGCDCNLASRQTNCDDCLLTNCKAVPCTASSWGCGCWWLSACDGVCK
;
A
#
# COMPACT_ATOMS: atom_id res chain seq x y z
N MET A 1 33.95 14.31 -29.32
CA MET A 1 34.44 12.93 -29.52
C MET A 1 35.67 12.70 -28.66
N LYS A 2 35.54 12.03 -27.51
CA LYS A 2 36.65 11.50 -26.73
C LYS A 2 36.25 10.12 -26.23
N THR A 3 36.97 9.13 -26.72
CA THR A 3 36.95 7.70 -26.41
C THR A 3 37.62 7.44 -25.07
N PHE A 4 36.97 6.71 -24.17
CA PHE A 4 37.56 6.09 -22.98
C PHE A 4 36.83 4.76 -22.75
N THR A 5 37.28 3.66 -23.35
CA THR A 5 38.34 2.74 -22.89
C THR A 5 37.99 2.00 -21.60
N ARG A 6 37.28 0.88 -21.81
CA ARG A 6 37.34 -0.44 -21.13
C ARG A 6 38.08 -0.52 -19.79
N PHE A 7 37.36 -0.96 -18.75
CA PHE A 7 37.91 -1.81 -17.70
C PHE A 7 37.03 -3.05 -17.54
N SER A 8 37.57 -4.18 -18.01
CA SER A 8 37.12 -5.53 -17.69
C SER A 8 38.00 -6.06 -16.56
N MET A 9 37.43 -6.40 -15.42
CA MET A 9 38.00 -7.32 -14.43
C MET A 9 36.79 -7.92 -13.66
N LEU A 10 36.32 -9.12 -13.99
CA LEU A 10 36.80 -10.41 -13.48
C LEU A 10 36.97 -10.42 -11.96
N VAL A 11 35.89 -10.75 -11.24
CA VAL A 11 35.98 -11.42 -9.94
C VAL A 11 35.07 -12.66 -10.00
N LEU A 12 35.69 -13.74 -10.46
CA LEU A 12 35.27 -15.11 -10.22
C LEU A 12 35.70 -15.47 -8.79
N GLY A 13 34.74 -15.63 -7.90
CA GLY A 13 34.87 -16.25 -6.59
C GLY A 13 33.45 -16.55 -6.11
N GLY A 14 32.96 -17.77 -6.12
CA GLY A 14 33.60 -18.96 -5.57
C GLY A 14 33.14 -19.09 -4.13
N ILE A 15 32.11 -19.91 -3.89
CA ILE A 15 32.00 -20.89 -2.80
C ILE A 15 30.57 -21.47 -2.80
N LEU A 16 30.51 -22.75 -3.17
CA LEU A 16 29.43 -23.67 -2.87
C LEU A 16 29.16 -23.68 -1.36
N VAL A 17 27.92 -23.37 -0.96
CA VAL A 17 27.35 -23.85 0.30
C VAL A 17 26.06 -24.61 -0.04
N MET A 18 26.26 -25.76 -0.66
CA MET A 18 25.24 -26.79 -0.84
C MET A 18 25.74 -28.00 -0.06
N LEU A 19 25.26 -28.20 1.17
CA LEU A 19 25.22 -29.49 1.88
C LEU A 19 24.92 -29.27 3.38
N SER A 20 23.66 -29.43 3.77
CA SER A 20 23.22 -30.26 4.91
C SER A 20 21.86 -29.82 5.45
N CYS A 21 20.79 -30.26 4.79
CA CYS A 21 19.55 -30.56 5.50
C CYS A 21 19.35 -32.07 5.46
N ARG A 22 19.96 -32.74 6.45
CA ARG A 22 19.69 -34.14 6.82
C ARG A 22 18.20 -34.24 7.16
N GLN A 23 17.41 -34.90 6.33
CA GLN A 23 16.07 -35.33 6.70
C GLN A 23 16.18 -36.51 7.67
N ASN A 24 16.12 -36.22 8.97
CA ASN A 24 15.95 -37.23 9.99
C ASN A 24 14.47 -37.62 10.02
N LYS A 25 14.16 -38.79 9.46
CA LYS A 25 12.80 -39.34 9.36
C LYS A 25 12.47 -40.06 10.68
N GLN A 26 12.07 -39.32 11.70
CA GLN A 26 11.51 -39.91 12.92
C GLN A 26 10.04 -40.26 12.69
N ALA A 27 9.77 -41.56 12.56
CA ALA A 27 8.44 -42.14 12.69
C ALA A 27 8.05 -42.14 14.17
N GLY A 28 7.66 -40.96 14.68
CA GLY A 28 7.05 -40.79 15.99
C GLY A 28 5.55 -40.61 15.82
N ASN A 29 4.78 -41.62 16.23
CA ASN A 29 3.33 -41.60 16.31
C ASN A 29 2.90 -40.78 17.54
N ASP A 30 3.20 -39.49 17.53
CA ASP A 30 2.71 -38.56 18.55
C ASP A 30 1.35 -38.02 18.10
N SER A 31 0.31 -38.57 18.71
CA SER A 31 -1.01 -37.96 18.82
C SER A 31 -0.92 -36.70 19.70
N SER A 32 -0.07 -35.75 19.32
CA SER A 32 -0.10 -34.40 19.87
C SER A 32 -1.33 -33.74 19.28
N ASN A 33 -2.34 -33.58 20.14
CA ASN A 33 -3.51 -32.73 19.98
C ASN A 33 -3.03 -31.32 19.65
N GLY A 34 -2.73 -31.09 18.37
CA GLY A 34 -2.07 -29.90 17.88
C GLY A 34 -3.06 -28.76 17.98
N ASN A 35 -2.89 -27.92 18.99
CA ASN A 35 -3.37 -26.55 18.95
C ASN A 35 -2.90 -25.98 17.61
N MET A 36 -3.84 -25.89 16.68
CA MET A 36 -3.63 -25.35 15.35
C MET A 36 -3.39 -23.85 15.55
N GLU A 37 -2.16 -23.52 15.91
CA GLU A 37 -1.70 -22.17 16.12
C GLU A 37 -1.99 -21.43 14.83
N ASN A 38 -3.02 -20.58 14.88
CA ASN A 38 -3.57 -19.92 13.71
C ASN A 38 -2.52 -18.92 13.22
N LYS A 39 -1.60 -19.40 12.39
CA LYS A 39 -0.45 -18.64 11.89
C LYS A 39 -0.99 -17.49 11.07
N THR A 40 -1.12 -16.35 11.73
CA THR A 40 -1.66 -15.14 11.12
C THR A 40 -0.78 -14.78 9.95
N ASN A 41 -1.40 -14.50 8.79
CA ASN A 41 -0.67 -14.07 7.60
C ASN A 41 0.22 -12.85 7.95
N PRO A 42 1.54 -12.88 7.65
CA PRO A 42 2.45 -11.80 8.03
C PRO A 42 2.06 -10.44 7.45
N VAL A 43 1.44 -10.40 6.27
CA VAL A 43 0.92 -9.16 5.67
C VAL A 43 -0.23 -8.61 6.51
N THR A 44 -1.14 -9.48 6.97
CA THR A 44 -2.24 -9.07 7.86
C THR A 44 -1.71 -8.50 9.18
N ALA A 45 -0.76 -9.19 9.82
CA ALA A 45 -0.16 -8.72 11.07
C ALA A 45 0.53 -7.36 10.89
N PHE A 46 1.29 -7.19 9.80
CA PHE A 46 1.96 -5.94 9.48
C PHE A 46 0.97 -4.81 9.18
N ARG A 47 -0.07 -5.07 8.39
CA ARG A 47 -1.14 -4.09 8.10
C ARG A 47 -1.83 -3.63 9.38
N VAL A 48 -2.17 -4.56 10.28
CA VAL A 48 -2.81 -4.25 11.56
C VAL A 48 -1.89 -3.38 12.42
N ALA A 49 -0.60 -3.73 12.53
CA ALA A 49 0.37 -2.92 13.25
C ALA A 49 0.47 -1.50 12.68
N LEU A 50 0.52 -1.35 11.34
CA LEU A 50 0.51 -0.04 10.69
C LEU A 50 -0.76 0.75 10.99
N SER A 51 -1.93 0.12 10.98
CA SER A 51 -3.22 0.81 11.20
C SER A 51 -3.37 1.45 12.59
N ASN A 52 -2.55 1.04 13.56
CA ASN A 52 -2.53 1.62 14.91
C ASN A 52 -1.72 2.93 14.98
N LEU A 53 -0.96 3.26 13.95
CA LEU A 53 -0.22 4.51 13.83
C LEU A 53 -1.13 5.62 13.28
N ASN A 54 -0.77 6.89 13.51
CA ASN A 54 -1.42 7.98 12.80
C ASN A 54 -1.16 7.91 11.27
N ILE A 55 -2.00 8.57 10.49
CA ILE A 55 -1.97 8.47 9.02
C ILE A 55 -0.65 8.96 8.40
N ALA A 56 0.01 9.96 9.00
CA ALA A 56 1.27 10.48 8.50
C ALA A 56 2.39 9.44 8.65
N ASP A 57 2.50 8.80 9.82
CA ASP A 57 3.45 7.71 10.06
C ASP A 57 3.17 6.51 9.15
N GLN A 58 1.90 6.16 8.94
CA GLN A 58 1.52 5.09 8.00
C GLN A 58 2.03 5.37 6.58
N LYS A 59 1.76 6.57 6.06
CA LYS A 59 2.19 7.00 4.72
C LYS A 59 3.71 7.07 4.62
N ALA A 60 4.39 7.56 5.66
CA ALA A 60 5.85 7.63 5.72
C ALA A 60 6.46 6.22 5.62
N ILE A 61 6.02 5.27 6.45
CA ILE A 61 6.49 3.88 6.37
C ILE A 61 6.14 3.28 5.02
N PHE A 62 4.90 3.43 4.55
CA PHE A 62 4.44 2.91 3.27
C PHE A 62 5.34 3.35 2.11
N SER A 63 5.76 4.62 2.09
CA SER A 63 6.62 5.17 1.02
C SER A 63 7.92 4.38 0.83
N THR A 64 8.47 3.84 1.93
CA THR A 64 9.73 3.08 1.97
C THR A 64 9.58 1.60 1.59
N LEU A 65 8.35 1.09 1.51
CA LEU A 65 8.08 -0.32 1.22
C LEU A 65 8.32 -0.64 -0.26
N SER A 66 8.66 -1.90 -0.52
CA SER A 66 8.75 -2.42 -1.88
C SER A 66 7.37 -2.42 -2.56
N PRO A 67 7.31 -2.31 -3.89
CA PRO A 67 6.05 -2.35 -4.64
C PRO A 67 5.19 -3.59 -4.34
N ALA A 68 5.85 -4.74 -4.12
CA ALA A 68 5.17 -5.99 -3.77
C ALA A 68 4.45 -5.91 -2.41
N VAL A 69 5.10 -5.34 -1.39
CA VAL A 69 4.48 -5.18 -0.07
C VAL A 69 3.35 -4.15 -0.11
N LYS A 70 3.54 -3.04 -0.84
CA LYS A 70 2.49 -2.02 -1.03
C LYS A 70 1.21 -2.61 -1.63
N SER A 71 1.35 -3.36 -2.71
CA SER A 71 0.25 -4.10 -3.36
C SER A 71 -0.42 -5.07 -2.39
N ALA A 72 0.37 -5.91 -1.69
CA ALA A 72 -0.15 -6.89 -0.76
C ALA A 72 -0.92 -6.27 0.41
N LEU A 73 -0.47 -5.12 0.94
CA LEU A 73 -1.16 -4.41 2.01
C LEU A 73 -2.58 -3.96 1.61
N TRP A 74 -2.72 -3.40 0.41
CA TRP A 74 -4.02 -2.97 -0.09
C TRP A 74 -4.92 -4.13 -0.47
N GLN A 75 -4.38 -5.18 -1.08
CA GLN A 75 -5.13 -6.40 -1.36
C GLN A 75 -5.66 -7.02 -0.06
N ASN A 76 -4.83 -7.10 0.98
CA ASN A 76 -5.25 -7.59 2.29
C ASN A 76 -6.28 -6.67 2.98
N ARG A 77 -6.17 -5.34 2.79
CA ARG A 77 -7.17 -4.38 3.27
C ARG A 77 -8.53 -4.62 2.62
N ILE A 78 -8.54 -4.84 1.30
CA ILE A 78 -9.75 -5.12 0.54
C ILE A 78 -10.34 -6.47 0.93
N GLU A 79 -9.52 -7.52 1.07
CA GLU A 79 -9.96 -8.83 1.55
C GLU A 79 -10.67 -8.73 2.91
N GLY A 80 -10.10 -7.97 3.86
CA GLY A 80 -10.74 -7.70 5.13
C GLY A 80 -12.06 -6.93 5.00
N ALA A 81 -12.18 -6.01 4.03
CA ALA A 81 -13.43 -5.31 3.75
C ALA A 81 -14.49 -6.23 3.10
N LEU A 82 -14.09 -7.16 2.25
CA LEU A 82 -15.01 -8.12 1.61
C LEU A 82 -15.66 -9.08 2.62
N ALA A 83 -15.02 -9.29 3.78
CA ALA A 83 -15.54 -10.08 4.88
C ALA A 83 -16.61 -9.36 5.73
N THR A 84 -16.86 -8.06 5.51
CA THR A 84 -17.91 -7.31 6.22
C THR A 84 -19.26 -7.38 5.48
N SER A 85 -20.29 -6.74 6.05
CA SER A 85 -21.67 -6.72 5.53
C SER A 85 -21.86 -5.79 4.32
N LEU A 86 -21.04 -5.94 3.28
CA LEU A 86 -21.19 -5.24 2.00
C LEU A 86 -22.23 -5.91 1.10
N SER A 87 -22.87 -5.13 0.23
CA SER A 87 -23.71 -5.64 -0.86
C SER A 87 -22.85 -6.39 -1.89
N ASN A 88 -23.48 -7.22 -2.73
CA ASN A 88 -22.77 -7.96 -3.77
C ASN A 88 -22.11 -7.02 -4.79
N GLU A 89 -22.76 -5.93 -5.15
CA GLU A 89 -22.24 -4.91 -6.07
C GLU A 89 -21.03 -4.18 -5.48
N GLN A 90 -21.08 -3.85 -4.19
CA GLN A 90 -19.94 -3.26 -3.47
C GLN A 90 -18.74 -4.21 -3.47
N LYS A 91 -18.98 -5.51 -3.20
CA LYS A 91 -17.93 -6.54 -3.25
C LYS A 91 -17.32 -6.67 -4.64
N GLU A 92 -18.15 -6.69 -5.68
CA GLU A 92 -17.70 -6.79 -7.08
C GLU A 92 -16.77 -5.62 -7.45
N VAL A 93 -17.18 -4.38 -7.11
CA VAL A 93 -16.38 -3.17 -7.35
C VAL A 93 -15.03 -3.24 -6.63
N LEU A 94 -15.01 -3.71 -5.37
CA LEU A 94 -13.77 -3.86 -4.60
C LEU A 94 -12.86 -4.98 -5.15
N GLN A 95 -13.43 -6.07 -5.63
CA GLN A 95 -12.67 -7.15 -6.29
C GLN A 95 -12.01 -6.67 -7.58
N GLN A 96 -12.70 -5.84 -8.38
CA GLN A 96 -12.15 -5.27 -9.61
C GLN A 96 -10.89 -4.45 -9.33
N ILE A 97 -10.95 -3.49 -8.38
CA ILE A 97 -9.78 -2.69 -8.02
C ILE A 97 -8.67 -3.55 -7.41
N SER A 98 -8.99 -4.52 -6.55
CA SER A 98 -7.99 -5.42 -5.95
C SER A 98 -7.15 -6.15 -7.00
N SER A 99 -7.78 -6.60 -8.10
CA SER A 99 -7.09 -7.27 -9.21
C SER A 99 -6.11 -6.37 -9.96
N HIS A 100 -6.28 -5.04 -9.86
CA HIS A 100 -5.47 -4.03 -10.56
C HIS A 100 -4.41 -3.39 -9.66
N LEU A 101 -4.51 -3.53 -8.34
CA LEU A 101 -3.49 -3.09 -7.38
C LEU A 101 -2.30 -4.06 -7.36
N THR A 102 -1.59 -4.16 -8.49
CA THR A 102 -0.43 -5.03 -8.67
C THR A 102 0.87 -4.33 -8.27
N PRO A 103 1.97 -5.07 -8.02
CA PRO A 103 3.27 -4.46 -7.72
C PRO A 103 3.75 -3.47 -8.81
N ALA A 104 3.40 -3.72 -10.07
CA ALA A 104 3.79 -2.84 -11.17
C ALA A 104 3.18 -1.44 -11.06
N VAL A 105 1.98 -1.30 -10.50
CA VAL A 105 1.34 0.02 -10.33
C VAL A 105 2.07 0.85 -9.26
N TYR A 106 2.73 0.21 -8.29
CA TYR A 106 3.55 0.85 -7.26
C TYR A 106 5.03 1.02 -7.67
N ASN A 107 5.42 0.56 -8.86
CA ASN A 107 6.78 0.70 -9.36
C ASN A 107 6.88 1.99 -10.20
N PRO A 108 7.71 2.99 -9.81
CA PRO A 108 7.88 4.22 -10.58
C PRO A 108 8.34 3.98 -12.01
N ASP A 109 9.10 2.91 -12.25
CA ASP A 109 9.67 2.59 -13.56
C ASP A 109 8.67 1.89 -14.50
N SER A 110 7.49 1.49 -13.98
CA SER A 110 6.43 0.80 -14.74
C SER A 110 5.37 1.78 -15.24
N SER A 111 5.79 2.80 -16.00
CA SER A 111 4.91 3.89 -16.48
C SER A 111 3.68 3.39 -17.23
N MET A 112 3.83 2.38 -18.10
CA MET A 112 2.75 1.78 -18.87
C MET A 112 1.66 1.17 -17.97
N GLN A 113 2.06 0.46 -16.91
CA GLN A 113 1.11 -0.15 -15.96
C GLN A 113 0.40 0.92 -15.13
N ARG A 114 1.10 2.00 -14.76
CA ARG A 114 0.49 3.14 -14.05
C ARG A 114 -0.51 3.89 -14.93
N GLU A 115 -0.19 4.11 -16.20
CA GLU A 115 -1.10 4.71 -17.16
C GLU A 115 -2.34 3.82 -17.40
N SER A 116 -2.12 2.51 -17.59
CA SER A 116 -3.21 1.55 -17.72
C SER A 116 -4.13 1.54 -16.50
N PHE A 117 -3.54 1.56 -15.30
CA PHE A 117 -4.29 1.68 -14.05
C PHE A 117 -5.07 3.00 -14.00
N GLY A 118 -4.46 4.12 -14.38
CA GLY A 118 -5.12 5.43 -14.38
C GLY A 118 -6.36 5.47 -15.28
N ARG A 119 -6.29 4.87 -16.47
CA ARG A 119 -7.45 4.75 -17.38
C ARG A 119 -8.55 3.90 -16.77
N PHE A 120 -8.22 2.70 -16.29
CA PHE A 120 -9.16 1.84 -15.58
C PHE A 120 -9.81 2.59 -14.40
N TYR A 121 -8.99 3.24 -13.59
CA TYR A 121 -9.43 3.91 -12.37
C TYR A 121 -10.43 5.03 -12.67
N HIS A 122 -10.20 5.79 -13.75
CA HIS A 122 -11.10 6.86 -14.18
C HIS A 122 -12.51 6.36 -14.52
N GLU A 123 -12.63 5.22 -15.19
CA GLU A 123 -13.92 4.59 -15.50
C GLU A 123 -14.52 3.91 -14.26
N TRP A 124 -13.71 3.15 -13.54
CA TRP A 124 -14.09 2.38 -12.36
C TRP A 124 -14.63 3.26 -11.23
N ILE A 125 -14.03 4.43 -10.97
CA ILE A 125 -14.43 5.29 -9.86
C ILE A 125 -15.85 5.84 -10.02
N VAL A 126 -16.33 6.04 -11.25
CA VAL A 126 -17.71 6.46 -11.51
C VAL A 126 -18.70 5.37 -11.06
N LYS A 127 -18.44 4.11 -11.45
CA LYS A 127 -19.23 2.96 -11.01
C LYS A 127 -19.14 2.78 -9.49
N ALA A 128 -17.95 2.90 -8.91
CA ALA A 128 -17.74 2.75 -7.48
C ALA A 128 -18.53 3.80 -6.67
N LYS A 129 -18.55 5.07 -7.12
CA LYS A 129 -19.32 6.14 -6.48
C LYS A 129 -20.82 5.85 -6.47
N GLU A 130 -21.36 5.35 -7.59
CA GLU A 130 -22.79 5.00 -7.65
C GLU A 130 -23.13 3.83 -6.73
N VAL A 131 -22.32 2.77 -6.75
CA VAL A 131 -22.50 1.59 -5.90
C VAL A 131 -22.39 1.93 -4.41
N PHE A 132 -21.48 2.84 -4.05
CA PHE A 132 -21.30 3.31 -2.66
C PHE A 132 -22.05 4.62 -2.35
N ARG A 133 -23.03 5.04 -3.16
CA ARG A 133 -23.70 6.34 -2.98
C ARG A 133 -24.31 6.53 -1.59
N ASN A 134 -24.82 5.45 -1.01
CA ASN A 134 -25.45 5.43 0.33
C ASN A 134 -24.46 5.10 1.45
N ASP A 135 -23.20 4.81 1.12
CA ASP A 135 -22.16 4.38 2.06
C ASP A 135 -20.77 4.92 1.65
N SER A 136 -20.73 6.20 1.31
CA SER A 136 -19.52 6.87 0.83
C SER A 136 -18.42 6.90 1.89
N THR A 137 -18.80 6.96 3.17
CA THR A 137 -17.87 6.89 4.30
C THR A 137 -17.10 5.57 4.34
N SER A 138 -17.77 4.43 4.13
CA SER A 138 -17.08 3.13 4.09
C SER A 138 -16.15 3.05 2.88
N PHE A 139 -16.59 3.53 1.71
CA PHE A 139 -15.73 3.58 0.53
C PHE A 139 -14.45 4.38 0.78
N ILE A 140 -14.58 5.60 1.31
CA ILE A 140 -13.44 6.47 1.66
C ILE A 140 -12.54 5.77 2.68
N SER A 141 -13.12 5.17 3.74
CA SER A 141 -12.36 4.46 4.76
C SER A 141 -11.57 3.27 4.20
N ILE A 142 -12.15 2.51 3.27
CA ILE A 142 -11.50 1.39 2.61
C ILE A 142 -10.38 1.86 1.67
N SER A 143 -10.58 2.97 0.97
CA SER A 143 -9.66 3.43 -0.08
C SER A 143 -8.55 4.38 0.39
N THR A 144 -8.67 4.94 1.61
CA THR A 144 -7.70 5.92 2.14
C THR A 144 -7.01 5.48 3.43
N SER A 145 -7.41 4.34 4.01
CA SER A 145 -6.84 3.81 5.25
C SER A 145 -6.54 2.32 5.17
N LEU A 146 -5.39 1.92 5.71
CA LEU A 146 -5.00 0.51 5.83
C LEU A 146 -5.73 -0.24 6.95
N GLY A 147 -6.57 0.42 7.75
CA GLY A 147 -7.39 -0.23 8.77
C GLY A 147 -8.35 0.72 9.46
N GLU A 148 -8.99 0.23 10.53
CA GLU A 148 -9.82 1.07 11.39
C GLU A 148 -8.93 2.07 12.14
N LYS A 149 -9.37 3.33 12.21
CA LYS A 149 -8.57 4.44 12.73
C LYS A 149 -8.49 4.38 14.26
N ASN A 150 -7.67 3.49 14.79
CA ASN A 150 -7.31 3.49 16.21
C ASN A 150 -6.07 4.38 16.42
N GLN A 151 -6.22 5.67 16.10
CA GLN A 151 -5.16 6.68 16.11
C GLN A 151 -4.68 7.00 17.53
N THR A 152 -3.87 6.12 18.11
CA THR A 152 -3.37 6.31 19.48
C THR A 152 -1.86 6.43 19.55
N ALA A 153 -1.12 5.82 18.61
CA ALA A 153 0.33 5.87 18.59
C ALA A 153 0.87 6.91 17.60
N MET A 154 1.76 7.77 18.08
CA MET A 154 2.62 8.63 17.26
C MET A 154 4.06 8.17 17.43
N ILE A 155 4.80 8.04 16.33
CA ILE A 155 6.24 7.85 16.39
C ILE A 155 6.84 9.23 16.64
N ALA A 156 7.58 9.40 17.73
CA ALA A 156 8.29 10.65 17.99
C ALA A 156 9.36 10.84 16.90
N GLN A 157 9.09 11.74 15.95
CA GLN A 157 10.02 12.12 14.91
C GLN A 157 10.66 13.47 15.25
N ALA A 158 11.95 13.62 14.94
CA ALA A 158 12.59 14.93 14.97
C ALA A 158 11.87 15.85 13.97
N SER A 159 11.48 17.06 14.41
CA SER A 159 10.75 17.98 13.55
C SER A 159 11.53 18.28 12.27
N PRO A 160 11.01 17.94 11.09
CA PRO A 160 11.66 18.30 9.84
C PRO A 160 11.62 19.82 9.64
N VAL A 161 12.58 20.34 8.87
CA VAL A 161 12.68 21.78 8.54
C VAL A 161 11.45 22.27 7.76
N LEU A 162 10.84 21.38 6.98
CA LEU A 162 9.56 21.59 6.30
C LEU A 162 8.63 20.40 6.56
N PRO A 163 7.32 20.61 6.72
CA PRO A 163 6.37 19.51 6.79
C PRO A 163 6.40 18.70 5.48
N GLY A 164 6.21 17.39 5.56
CA GLY A 164 5.93 16.58 4.38
C GLY A 164 4.57 16.97 3.77
N CYS A 165 4.46 16.96 2.45
CA CYS A 165 3.16 17.11 1.80
C CYS A 165 2.28 15.90 2.14
N ASP A 166 1.00 16.10 2.42
CA ASP A 166 0.06 15.06 2.88
C ASP A 166 -1.18 14.89 2.00
N CYS A 167 -1.31 15.71 0.96
CA CYS A 167 -2.37 15.62 -0.04
C CYS A 167 -1.87 15.81 -1.48
N ASN A 168 -2.68 15.35 -2.45
CA ASN A 168 -2.45 15.57 -3.88
C ASN A 168 -3.39 16.66 -4.44
N LEU A 169 -2.83 17.75 -4.97
CA LEU A 169 -3.55 18.89 -5.54
C LEU A 169 -4.41 18.49 -6.75
N ALA A 170 -3.94 17.54 -7.57
CA ALA A 170 -4.68 17.02 -8.72
C ALA A 170 -5.85 16.09 -8.34
N SER A 171 -5.84 15.53 -7.13
CA SER A 171 -6.88 14.64 -6.61
C SER A 171 -8.02 15.42 -5.95
N ARG A 172 -7.93 16.75 -5.89
CA ARG A 172 -9.00 17.62 -5.40
C ARG A 172 -10.30 17.31 -6.16
N GLN A 173 -11.41 17.15 -5.42
CA GLN A 173 -12.75 16.81 -5.96
C GLN A 173 -12.89 15.40 -6.59
N THR A 174 -11.89 14.53 -6.47
CA THR A 174 -12.00 13.17 -7.01
C THR A 174 -12.74 12.19 -6.09
N ASN A 175 -13.22 12.64 -4.91
CA ASN A 175 -13.67 11.84 -3.75
C ASN A 175 -12.59 10.95 -3.12
N CYS A 176 -11.34 11.16 -3.54
CA CYS A 176 -10.13 10.60 -2.97
C CYS A 176 -9.25 11.72 -2.45
N ASP A 177 -9.88 12.78 -1.94
CA ASP A 177 -9.16 13.85 -1.30
C ASP A 177 -8.58 13.30 0.00
N ASP A 178 -7.26 13.43 0.16
CA ASP A 178 -6.59 13.11 1.43
C ASP A 178 -7.15 13.96 2.58
N CYS A 179 -7.69 15.13 2.24
CA CYS A 179 -8.25 16.10 3.16
C CYS A 179 -9.75 15.83 3.40
N LEU A 180 -10.06 14.98 4.36
CA LEU A 180 -11.45 14.61 4.70
C LEU A 180 -12.34 15.79 5.11
N LEU A 181 -11.76 16.81 5.76
CA LEU A 181 -12.48 17.97 6.32
C LEU A 181 -11.94 19.32 5.83
N THR A 182 -10.82 19.32 5.12
CA THR A 182 -10.08 20.53 4.73
C THR A 182 -9.80 20.51 3.22
N ASN A 183 -9.16 21.55 2.69
CA ASN A 183 -8.77 21.57 1.29
C ASN A 183 -7.28 21.25 1.17
N CYS A 184 -6.92 20.52 0.12
CA CYS A 184 -5.53 20.43 -0.28
C CYS A 184 -5.07 21.79 -0.82
N LYS A 185 -4.07 22.42 -0.17
CA LYS A 185 -3.52 23.73 -0.55
C LYS A 185 -2.06 23.60 -0.97
N ALA A 186 -1.70 24.34 -2.02
CA ALA A 186 -0.31 24.47 -2.46
C ALA A 186 0.45 25.34 -1.44
N VAL A 187 1.23 24.71 -0.58
CA VAL A 187 2.09 25.38 0.41
C VAL A 187 3.49 24.78 0.32
N PRO A 188 4.55 25.49 0.78
CA PRO A 188 5.88 24.91 0.87
C PRO A 188 5.86 23.65 1.77
N CYS A 189 6.09 22.50 1.16
CA CYS A 189 6.20 21.19 1.81
C CYS A 189 7.16 20.30 1.01
N THR A 190 7.64 19.22 1.64
CA THR A 190 8.49 18.25 0.95
C THR A 190 7.60 17.28 0.17
N ALA A 191 7.60 17.43 -1.16
CA ALA A 191 6.78 16.59 -2.04
C ALA A 191 7.27 15.14 -2.02
N SER A 192 6.34 14.20 -2.16
CA SER A 192 6.62 12.77 -2.34
C SER A 192 5.99 12.29 -3.64
N SER A 193 6.60 11.29 -4.27
CA SER A 193 6.06 10.68 -5.50
C SER A 193 4.88 9.72 -5.26
N TRP A 194 4.56 9.45 -3.99
CA TRP A 194 3.53 8.49 -3.54
C TRP A 194 3.01 8.87 -2.16
N GLY A 195 1.91 8.23 -1.74
CA GLY A 195 1.39 8.40 -0.38
C GLY A 195 0.09 9.19 -0.31
N CYS A 196 -0.43 9.69 -1.42
CA CYS A 196 -1.63 10.51 -1.46
C CYS A 196 -2.70 9.92 -2.37
N GLY A 197 -3.93 10.41 -2.21
CA GLY A 197 -5.11 9.94 -2.90
C GLY A 197 -5.58 8.54 -2.47
N CYS A 198 -6.54 8.00 -3.22
CA CYS A 198 -7.00 6.63 -3.01
C CYS A 198 -5.85 5.65 -3.32
N TRP A 199 -5.74 4.62 -2.48
CA TRP A 199 -4.74 3.56 -2.60
C TRP A 199 -3.29 4.06 -2.50
N TRP A 200 -3.10 5.32 -2.09
CA TRP A 200 -1.82 6.02 -1.94
C TRP A 200 -0.93 5.98 -3.21
N LEU A 201 -1.57 6.04 -4.37
CA LEU A 201 -0.91 5.96 -5.69
C LEU A 201 -0.51 7.31 -6.28
N SER A 202 -0.99 8.41 -5.70
CA SER A 202 -0.68 9.77 -6.14
C SER A 202 0.51 10.36 -5.39
N ALA A 203 1.22 11.25 -6.06
CA ALA A 203 2.23 12.10 -5.44
C ALA A 203 1.58 13.02 -4.40
N CYS A 204 2.30 13.37 -3.33
CA CYS A 204 1.87 14.39 -2.39
C CYS A 204 2.56 15.71 -2.74
N ASP A 205 1.79 16.74 -3.05
CA ASP A 205 2.27 18.06 -3.51
C ASP A 205 1.52 19.23 -2.85
N GLY A 206 0.72 18.95 -1.82
CA GLY A 206 0.07 19.96 -0.99
C GLY A 206 -0.05 19.57 0.48
N VAL A 207 -0.64 20.46 1.28
CA VAL A 207 -1.00 20.21 2.68
C VAL A 207 -2.49 20.45 2.93
N CYS A 208 -3.12 19.57 3.71
CA CYS A 208 -4.49 19.70 4.17
C CYS A 208 -4.67 20.87 5.15
N LYS A 209 -5.35 21.96 4.72
CA LYS A 209 -5.55 23.21 5.48
C LYS A 209 -6.85 23.95 5.15
#